data_AF-A0A537NPR9-F1
#
_entry.id   AF-A0A537NPR9-F1
#
_cell.length_a   1.000
_cell.length_b   1.000
_cell.length_c   1.000
_cell.angle_alpha   90.00
_cell.angle_beta   90.00
_cell.angle_gamma   90.00
#
_symmetry.space_group_name_H-M   'P 1'
#
loop_
_entity.id
_entity.type
_entity.pdbx_description
1 polymer ?
#
loop_
_entity_poly.entity_id
_entity_poly.type
_entity_poly.pdbx_seq_one_letter_code
_entity_poly.pdbx_strand_id
1 'polypeptide(L)' 'SLITLHNALITAGRLQSGESVMIQGASSGVGLMGLQIAKLSGASLVIGTSTNAARRARLKEFGADL' A
#
# COMPACT_ATOMS: atom_id res chain seq x y z
N SER A 1 7.37 8.09 -8.78
CA SER A 1 6.61 7.66 -9.98
C SER A 1 6.05 6.26 -9.74
N LEU A 2 5.13 5.77 -10.57
CA LEU A 2 4.60 4.39 -10.50
C LEU A 2 5.73 3.34 -10.45
N ILE A 3 6.76 3.53 -11.28
CA ILE A 3 7.96 2.69 -11.35
C ILE A 3 8.73 2.66 -10.02
N THR A 4 8.91 3.80 -9.34
CA THR A 4 9.63 3.84 -8.05
C THR A 4 8.92 2.98 -7.00
N LEU A 5 7.60 3.01 -6.96
CA LEU A 5 6.83 2.32 -5.94
C LEU A 5 6.63 0.84 -6.24
N HIS A 6 6.42 0.50 -7.51
CA HIS A 6 6.47 -0.87 -7.98
C HIS A 6 7.83 -1.51 -7.63
N ASN A 7 8.92 -0.81 -7.91
CA ASN A 7 10.25 -1.30 -7.55
C ASN A 7 10.46 -1.35 -6.03
N ALA A 8 9.91 -0.42 -5.26
CA ALA A 8 10.00 -0.44 -3.81
C ALA A 8 9.26 -1.64 -3.19
N LEU A 9 8.07 -1.99 -3.70
CA LEU A 9 7.27 -3.12 -3.19
C LEU A 9 7.76 -4.47 -3.72
N ILE A 10 8.03 -4.57 -5.02
CA ILE A 10 8.35 -5.85 -5.68
C ILE A 10 9.86 -6.11 -5.72
N THR A 11 10.68 -5.11 -6.07
CA THR A 11 12.13 -5.30 -6.26
C THR A 11 12.91 -5.15 -4.96
N ALA A 12 12.59 -4.15 -4.13
CA ALA A 12 13.27 -3.86 -2.88
C ALA A 12 12.61 -4.56 -1.68
N GLY A 13 11.28 -4.52 -1.58
CA GLY A 13 10.50 -5.13 -0.52
C GLY A 13 10.27 -6.64 -0.68
N ARG A 14 10.42 -7.18 -1.90
CA ARG A 14 10.25 -8.60 -2.25
C ARG A 14 8.96 -9.21 -1.70
N LEU A 15 7.89 -8.41 -1.63
CA LEU A 15 6.62 -8.82 -1.06
C LEU A 15 6.12 -10.11 -1.71
N GLN A 16 5.99 -11.18 -0.93
CA GLN A 16 5.44 -12.45 -1.39
C GLN A 16 3.95 -12.53 -1.11
N SER A 17 3.24 -13.32 -1.92
CA SER A 17 1.83 -13.63 -1.66
C SER A 17 1.69 -14.27 -0.28
N GLY A 18 0.71 -13.82 0.50
CA GLY A 18 0.48 -14.23 1.88
C GLY A 18 1.22 -13.41 2.93
N GLU A 19 2.16 -12.53 2.56
CA GLU A 19 2.85 -11.65 3.51
C GLU A 19 2.05 -10.39 3.82
N SER A 20 2.44 -9.70 4.90
CA SER A 20 1.85 -8.44 5.32
C SER A 20 2.74 -7.26 4.92
N VAL A 21 2.13 -6.12 4.58
CA VAL A 21 2.86 -4.90 4.21
C VAL A 21 2.24 -3.67 4.85
N MET A 22 3.09 -2.71 5.20
CA MET A 22 2.68 -1.41 5.74
C MET A 22 3.23 -0.27 4.87
N ILE A 23 2.33 0.61 4.43
CA ILE A 23 2.66 1.77 3.60
C ILE A 23 2.48 3.05 4.44
N GLN A 24 3.59 3.71 4.72
CA GLN A 24 3.60 4.98 5.44
C GLN A 24 3.19 6.14 4.53
N GLY A 25 2.33 7.04 5.02
CA GLY A 25 1.87 8.18 4.22
C GLY A 25 1.06 7.76 2.98
N ALA A 26 0.30 6.68 3.10
CA ALA A 26 -0.45 6.03 2.03
C ALA A 26 -1.49 6.94 1.35
N SER A 27 -1.89 8.06 1.95
CA SER A 27 -2.84 9.02 1.35
C SER A 27 -2.28 9.87 0.20
N SER A 28 -1.00 9.71 -0.14
CA SER A 28 -0.41 10.33 -1.34
C SER A 28 -0.80 9.54 -2.60
N GLY A 29 -0.78 10.16 -3.78
CA GLY A 29 -1.10 9.45 -5.03
C GLY A 29 -0.23 8.19 -5.24
N VAL A 30 1.04 8.26 -4.84
CA VAL A 30 1.97 7.12 -4.89
C VAL A 30 1.62 6.07 -3.83
N GLY A 31 1.29 6.49 -2.61
CA GLY A 31 0.86 5.57 -1.55
C GLY A 31 -0.41 4.79 -1.89
N LEU A 32 -1.40 5.44 -2.51
CA LEU A 32 -2.65 4.80 -2.94
C LEU A 32 -2.43 3.74 -4.02
N MET A 33 -1.48 4.00 -4.95
CA MET A 33 -1.08 2.98 -5.92
C MET A 33 -0.39 1.79 -5.25
N GLY A 34 0.35 2.02 -4.15
CA GLY A 34 1.01 0.97 -3.39
C GLY A 34 0.06 0.03 -2.70
N LEU A 35 -1.02 0.55 -2.12
CA LEU A 35 -2.05 -0.27 -1.49
C LEU A 35 -2.68 -1.23 -2.51
N GLN A 36 -2.98 -0.71 -3.70
CA GLN A 36 -3.52 -1.49 -4.80
C GLN A 36 -2.53 -2.55 -5.30
N ILE A 37 -1.26 -2.17 -5.51
CA ILE A 37 -0.22 -3.12 -5.92
C ILE A 37 -0.06 -4.23 -4.87
N ALA A 38 0.01 -3.88 -3.58
CA ALA A 38 0.13 -4.85 -2.50
C ALA A 38 -1.01 -5.87 -2.49
N LYS A 39 -2.26 -5.42 -2.67
CA LYS A 39 -3.42 -6.31 -2.82
C LYS A 39 -3.30 -7.21 -4.05
N LEU A 40 -2.95 -6.65 -5.20
CA LEU A 40 -2.79 -7.40 -6.45
C LEU A 40 -1.62 -8.40 -6.40
N SER A 41 -0.59 -8.12 -5.59
CA SER A 41 0.53 -9.03 -5.33
C SER A 41 0.18 -10.16 -4.35
N GLY A 42 -1.04 -10.18 -3.80
CA GLY A 42 -1.51 -11.26 -2.92
C GLY A 42 -1.14 -11.08 -1.45
N ALA A 43 -0.84 -9.86 -1.00
CA ALA A 43 -0.62 -9.61 0.42
C ALA A 43 -1.83 -10.06 1.27
N SER A 44 -1.57 -10.75 2.38
CA SER A 44 -2.60 -11.19 3.32
C SER A 44 -3.14 -10.03 4.16
N LEU A 45 -2.31 -9.02 4.42
CA LEU A 45 -2.65 -7.84 5.20
C LEU A 45 -1.94 -6.60 4.64
N VAL A 46 -2.72 -5.56 4.32
CA VAL A 46 -2.22 -4.29 3.81
C VAL A 46 -2.59 -3.17 4.78
N ILE A 47 -1.59 -2.52 5.37
CA ILE A 47 -1.78 -1.44 6.35
C ILE A 47 -1.39 -0.09 5.71
N GLY A 48 -2.24 0.92 5.83
CA GLY A 48 -1.97 2.27 5.30
C GLY A 48 -2.03 3.34 6.38
N THR A 49 -0.97 4.14 6.54
CA THR A 49 -0.99 5.28 7.48
C THR A 49 -1.21 6.62 6.79
N SER A 50 -1.83 7.56 7.49
CA SER A 50 -1.89 8.97 7.08
C SER A 50 -2.03 9.83 8.33
N THR A 51 -1.58 11.08 8.29
CA THR A 51 -1.75 12.03 9.40
C THR A 51 -3.15 12.64 9.44
N ASN A 52 -3.90 12.58 8.33
CA ASN A 52 -5.26 13.10 8.24
C ASN A 52 -6.30 11.99 8.38
N ALA A 53 -7.21 12.09 9.35
CA ALA A 53 -8.22 11.07 9.63
C ALA A 53 -9.19 10.81 8.46
N ALA A 54 -9.66 11.86 7.78
CA ALA A 54 -10.56 11.73 6.64
C ALA A 54 -9.88 11.09 5.42
N ARG A 55 -8.56 11.28 5.27
CA ARG A 55 -7.78 10.60 4.24
C ARG A 55 -7.47 9.14 4.64
N ARG A 56 -7.18 8.86 5.91
CA ARG A 56 -7.01 7.48 6.43
C ARG A 56 -8.26 6.63 6.19
N ALA A 57 -9.44 7.15 6.50
CA ALA A 57 -10.69 6.41 6.35
C ALA A 57 -10.92 5.92 4.90
N ARG A 58 -10.50 6.73 3.91
CA ARG A 58 -10.62 6.40 2.49
C ARG A 58 -9.61 5.36 1.99
N LEU A 59 -8.55 5.04 2.75
CA LEU A 59 -7.52 4.09 2.29
C LEU A 59 -8.10 2.69 2.05
N LYS A 60 -9.18 2.33 2.75
CA LYS A 60 -9.90 1.06 2.54
C LYS A 60 -10.44 0.90 1.12
N GLU A 61 -10.83 2.00 0.49
CA GLU A 61 -11.29 2.02 -0.91
C GLU A 61 -10.17 1.67 -1.90
N PHE A 62 -8.91 1.78 -1.47
CA PHE A 62 -7.72 1.53 -2.28
C PHE A 62 -6.97 0.25 -1.88
N GLY A 63 -7.59 -0.62 -1.07
CA GLY A 63 -7.04 -1.93 -0.72
C GLY A 63 -6.31 -2.00 0.63
N ALA A 64 -6.38 -0.97 1.48
CA ALA A 64 -5.95 -1.11 2.87
C ALA A 64 -6.97 -1.93 3.67
N ASP A 65 -6.48 -2.88 4.46
CA ASP A 65 -7.24 -3.61 5.46
C ASP A 65 -7.32 -2.82 6.79
N LEU A 66 -6.24 -2.09 7.12
CA LEU A 66 -6.08 -1.34 8.36
C LEU A 66 -5.54 0.08 8.14
#